data_AF-A0A3M3U7F2-F1
#
_entry.id   AF-A0A3M3U7F2-F1
#
_cell.length_a   1.000
_cell.length_b   1.000
_cell.length_c   1.000
_cell.angle_alpha   90.00
_cell.angle_beta   90.00
_cell.angle_gamma   90.00
#
_symmetry.space_group_name_H-M   'P 1'
#
loop_
_entity.id
_entity.type
_entity.pdbx_description
1 polymer ?
#
loop_
_entity_poly.entity_id
_entity_poly.type
_entity_poly.pdbx_seq_one_letter_code
_entity_poly.pdbx_strand_id
1 'polypeptide(L)'
;PYTKWGRTRSGCYFCFYQQKIEWVKLKETHPDLYEKAKKYEVPFEKTGNFFTWSQGESLAELEQPERMAQIKRDHAVRVERMAQRKDNSTLIAVFSDHEVTEELEDDDDQGCLICQL
;
A
#
# COMPACT_ATOMS: atom_id res chain seq x y z
N PRO A 1 -2.96 15.23 -12.76
CA PRO A 1 -3.89 14.37 -12.00
C PRO A 1 -3.13 13.22 -11.34
N TYR A 2 -3.37 12.97 -10.05
CA TYR A 2 -2.65 11.96 -9.28
C TYR A 2 -2.86 10.52 -9.80
N THR A 3 -4.00 10.28 -10.45
CA THR A 3 -4.30 9.02 -11.13
C THR A 3 -3.34 8.69 -12.26
N LYS A 4 -2.67 9.70 -12.85
CA LYS A 4 -1.72 9.50 -13.96
C LYS A 4 -0.47 8.72 -13.55
N TRP A 5 -0.06 8.80 -12.29
CA TRP A 5 1.08 8.04 -11.77
C TRP A 5 0.64 6.82 -10.94
N GLY A 6 -0.62 6.42 -11.03
CA GLY A 6 -1.11 5.14 -10.51
C GLY A 6 -1.60 5.17 -9.07
N ARG A 7 -1.96 6.35 -8.55
CA ARG A 7 -2.63 6.50 -7.26
C ARG A 7 -4.14 6.40 -7.37
N THR A 8 -4.76 5.71 -6.42
CA THR A 8 -6.19 5.39 -6.44
C THR A 8 -7.02 6.36 -5.61
N ARG A 9 -6.49 6.88 -4.50
CA ARG A 9 -7.23 7.75 -3.55
C ARG A 9 -6.45 9.03 -3.26
N SER A 10 -7.12 10.20 -3.32
CA SER A 10 -6.61 11.60 -3.08
C SER A 10 -5.36 11.99 -3.91
N GLY A 11 -4.72 13.16 -3.78
CA GLY A 11 -3.47 13.50 -4.52
C GLY A 11 -2.20 13.75 -3.70
N CYS A 12 -2.19 13.40 -2.42
CA CYS A 12 -1.08 13.62 -1.49
C CYS A 12 0.08 12.66 -1.75
N TYR A 13 1.31 13.10 -1.44
CA TYR A 13 2.54 12.31 -1.57
C TYR A 13 3.12 11.85 -0.21
N PHE A 14 2.40 12.07 0.90
CA PHE A 14 2.82 11.81 2.30
C PHE A 14 1.68 11.11 3.09
N CYS A 15 1.06 10.09 2.52
CA CYS A 15 -0.16 9.49 3.08
C CYS A 15 0.11 8.12 3.69
N PHE A 16 -0.30 7.90 4.95
CA PHE A 16 -0.18 6.60 5.64
C PHE A 16 -0.95 5.46 4.99
N TYR A 17 -2.06 5.77 4.30
CA TYR A 17 -2.89 4.77 3.62
C TYR A 17 -2.50 4.54 2.15
N GLN A 18 -1.30 4.98 1.76
CA GLN A 18 -0.80 4.79 0.41
C GLN A 18 -0.21 3.38 0.28
N GLN A 19 -0.67 2.61 -0.70
CA GLN A 19 -0.20 1.23 -0.87
C GLN A 19 1.29 1.22 -1.24
N LYS A 20 2.00 0.15 -0.86
CA LYS A 20 3.43 -0.02 -1.20
C LYS A 20 3.72 0.17 -2.70
N ILE A 21 2.84 -0.34 -3.56
CA ILE A 21 2.98 -0.17 -5.03
C ILE A 21 2.88 1.29 -5.47
N GLU A 22 2.06 2.10 -4.78
CA GLU A 22 1.87 3.51 -5.10
C GLU A 22 3.12 4.32 -4.71
N TRP A 23 3.83 3.92 -3.64
CA TRP A 23 5.15 4.46 -3.31
C TRP A 23 6.21 4.15 -4.36
N VAL A 24 6.26 2.91 -4.86
CA VAL A 24 7.17 2.53 -5.95
C VAL A 24 6.90 3.36 -7.21
N LYS A 25 5.63 3.48 -7.62
CA LYS A 25 5.25 4.31 -8.79
C LYS A 25 5.55 5.80 -8.57
N LEU A 26 5.36 6.30 -7.34
CA LEU A 26 5.71 7.69 -7.00
C LEU A 26 7.21 7.92 -7.17
N LYS A 27 8.06 6.99 -6.70
CA LYS A 27 9.52 7.09 -6.89
C LYS A 27 9.92 7.10 -8.36
N GLU A 28 9.26 6.29 -9.19
CA GLU A 28 9.55 6.20 -10.62
C GLU A 28 9.10 7.42 -11.43
N THR A 29 7.98 8.03 -11.04
CA THR A 29 7.37 9.13 -11.80
C THR A 29 7.73 10.52 -11.27
N HIS A 30 7.85 10.65 -9.95
CA HIS A 30 8.08 11.89 -9.23
C HIS A 30 9.07 11.67 -8.06
N PRO A 31 10.35 11.37 -8.36
CA PRO A 31 11.37 11.12 -7.34
C PRO A 31 11.54 12.31 -6.39
N ASP A 32 11.30 13.53 -6.85
CA ASP A 32 11.38 14.73 -6.02
C ASP A 32 10.32 14.77 -4.91
N LEU A 33 9.11 14.24 -5.18
CA LEU A 33 8.05 14.13 -4.19
C LEU A 33 8.31 12.98 -3.22
N TYR A 34 8.88 11.87 -3.71
CA TYR A 34 9.32 10.76 -2.87
C TYR A 34 10.37 11.22 -1.84
N GLU A 35 11.38 11.98 -2.28
CA GLU A 35 12.39 12.53 -1.39
C GLU A 35 11.82 13.52 -0.37
N LYS A 36 10.81 14.32 -0.75
CA LYS A 36 10.09 15.18 0.21
C LYS A 36 9.34 14.35 1.25
N ALA A 37 8.68 13.28 0.84
CA ALA A 37 7.97 12.37 1.75
C ALA A 37 8.92 11.75 2.78
N LYS A 38 10.05 11.21 2.30
CA LYS A 38 11.09 10.59 3.13
C LYS A 38 11.65 11.55 4.19
N LYS A 39 11.83 12.83 3.86
CA LYS A 39 12.27 13.86 4.81
C LYS A 39 11.31 14.10 5.97
N TYR A 40 10.05 13.72 5.84
CA TYR A 40 9.07 13.86 6.92
C TYR A 40 9.05 12.66 7.87
N GLU A 41 9.72 11.54 7.54
CA GLU A 41 9.91 10.40 8.47
C GLU A 41 10.97 10.77 9.52
N VAL A 42 10.62 11.69 10.41
CA VAL A 42 11.49 12.14 11.50
C VAL A 42 11.07 11.52 12.84
N PRO A 43 12.02 11.13 13.70
CA PRO A 43 11.71 10.66 15.04
C PRO A 43 11.04 11.77 15.85
N PHE A 44 9.95 11.44 16.53
CA PHE A 44 9.23 12.40 17.35
C PHE A 44 9.96 12.61 18.68
N GLU A 45 10.65 13.74 18.83
CA GLU A 45 11.57 14.04 19.93
C GLU A 45 10.97 13.86 21.34
N LYS A 46 9.67 14.12 21.52
CA LYS A 46 9.03 14.08 22.85
C LYS A 46 8.70 12.67 23.35
N THR A 47 8.49 11.72 22.45
CA THR A 47 8.07 10.36 22.81
C THR A 47 9.09 9.31 22.33
N GLY A 48 10.03 9.70 21.46
CA GLY A 48 10.97 8.78 20.81
C GLY A 48 10.33 7.90 19.73
N ASN A 49 9.03 8.08 19.46
CA ASN A 49 8.31 7.28 18.48
C ASN A 49 8.75 7.66 17.06
N PHE A 50 9.03 6.65 16.25
CA PHE A 50 9.35 6.80 14.84
C PHE A 50 8.12 6.39 14.02
N PHE A 51 7.61 7.31 13.20
CA PHE A 51 6.46 7.06 12.34
C PHE A 51 6.91 6.94 10.89
N THR A 52 6.58 5.82 10.26
CA THR A 52 6.83 5.57 8.84
C THR A 52 5.54 5.74 8.04
N TRP A 53 5.67 6.12 6.77
CA TRP A 53 4.50 6.24 5.90
C TRP A 53 3.96 4.89 5.44
N SER A 54 4.85 3.92 5.25
CA SER A 54 4.50 2.54 4.96
C SER A 54 4.44 1.75 6.26
N GLN A 55 3.46 0.85 6.38
CA GLN A 55 3.40 -0.05 7.52
C GLN A 55 4.60 -1.00 7.51
N GLY A 56 5.26 -1.15 8.66
CA GLY A 56 6.34 -2.12 8.87
C GLY A 56 7.69 -1.79 8.25
N GLU A 57 7.81 -0.74 7.43
CA GLU A 57 9.07 -0.32 6.81
C GLU A 57 9.08 1.19 6.51
N SER A 58 10.27 1.80 6.57
CA SER A 58 10.51 3.19 6.18
C SER A 58 10.56 3.36 4.66
N LEU A 59 10.39 4.59 4.17
CA LEU A 59 10.61 4.88 2.76
C LEU A 59 12.06 4.65 2.35
N ALA A 60 13.04 4.69 3.27
CA ALA A 60 14.44 4.36 2.96
C ALA A 60 14.63 2.86 2.68
N GLU A 61 13.92 1.98 3.38
CA GLU A 61 13.97 0.53 3.16
C GLU A 61 13.19 0.13 1.91
N LEU A 62 12.01 0.73 1.70
CA LEU A 62 11.16 0.49 0.54
C LEU A 62 11.86 0.84 -0.78
N GLU A 63 12.73 1.86 -0.76
CA GLU A 63 13.40 2.38 -1.94
C GLU A 63 14.49 1.45 -2.52
N GLN A 64 14.87 0.40 -1.78
CA GLN A 64 15.87 -0.58 -2.21
C GLN A 64 15.39 -1.32 -3.48
N PRO A 65 16.25 -1.51 -4.49
CA PRO A 65 15.84 -2.09 -5.77
C PRO A 65 15.27 -3.51 -5.62
N GLU A 66 15.81 -4.32 -4.70
CA GLU A 66 15.31 -5.66 -4.39
C GLU A 66 13.89 -5.60 -3.81
N ARG A 67 13.65 -4.66 -2.88
CA ARG A 67 12.35 -4.47 -2.22
C ARG A 67 11.30 -3.95 -3.19
N MET A 68 11.65 -2.96 -4.02
CA MET A 68 10.76 -2.46 -5.08
C MET A 68 10.38 -3.55 -6.08
N ALA A 69 11.33 -4.42 -6.45
CA ALA A 69 11.04 -5.55 -7.34
C ALA A 69 10.09 -6.57 -6.68
N GLN A 70 10.24 -6.80 -5.38
CA GLN A 70 9.31 -7.64 -4.61
C GLN A 70 7.90 -7.06 -4.60
N ILE A 71 7.74 -5.79 -4.23
CA ILE A 71 6.44 -5.11 -4.18
C ILE A 71 5.72 -5.18 -5.53
N LYS A 72 6.45 -4.99 -6.65
CA LYS A 72 5.87 -5.11 -8.00
C LYS A 72 5.38 -6.51 -8.30
N ARG A 73 6.13 -7.55 -7.92
CA ARG A 73 5.74 -8.96 -8.10
C ARG A 73 4.49 -9.27 -7.29
N ASP A 74 4.48 -8.91 -6.03
CA ASP A 74 3.37 -9.20 -5.11
C ASP A 74 2.09 -8.49 -5.57
N HIS A 75 2.21 -7.22 -6.00
CA HIS A 75 1.12 -6.48 -6.61
C HIS A 75 0.59 -7.14 -7.89
N ALA A 76 1.47 -7.64 -8.77
CA ALA A 76 1.04 -8.31 -10.00
C ALA A 76 0.26 -9.60 -9.71
N VAL A 77 0.74 -10.42 -8.77
CA VAL A 77 0.04 -11.63 -8.30
C VAL A 77 -1.33 -11.27 -7.73
N ARG A 78 -1.42 -10.19 -6.95
CA ARG A 78 -2.68 -9.71 -6.39
C ARG A 78 -3.67 -9.24 -7.46
N VAL A 79 -3.21 -8.45 -8.45
CA VAL A 79 -4.05 -8.00 -9.56
C VAL A 79 -4.59 -9.19 -10.35
N GLU A 80 -3.76 -10.20 -10.62
CA GLU A 80 -4.16 -11.43 -11.30
C GLU A 80 -5.23 -12.18 -10.51
N ARG A 81 -5.03 -12.37 -9.19
CA ARG A 81 -6.03 -13.00 -8.32
C ARG A 81 -7.35 -12.23 -8.30
N MET A 82 -7.29 -10.90 -8.24
CA MET A 82 -8.49 -10.04 -8.27
C MET A 82 -9.20 -10.10 -9.63
N ALA A 83 -8.47 -10.25 -10.73
CA ALA A 83 -9.06 -10.44 -12.06
C ALA A 83 -9.79 -11.78 -12.17
N GLN A 84 -9.20 -12.86 -11.64
CA GLN A 84 -9.82 -14.18 -11.62
C GLN A 84 -11.10 -14.23 -10.77
N ARG A 85 -11.17 -13.46 -9.68
CA ARG A 85 -12.36 -13.38 -8.81
C ARG A 85 -13.56 -12.64 -9.43
N LYS A 86 -13.36 -11.84 -10.48
CA LYS A 86 -14.42 -10.98 -11.05
C LYS A 86 -15.43 -11.69 -11.95
N ASP A 87 -15.20 -12.95 -12.30
CA ASP A 87 -16.07 -13.68 -13.21
C ASP A 87 -17.17 -14.44 -12.44
N ASN A 88 -18.41 -13.94 -12.50
CA ASN A 88 -19.65 -14.60 -12.06
C ASN A 88 -19.67 -15.28 -10.67
N SER A 89 -18.88 -14.82 -9.70
CA SER A 89 -18.94 -15.32 -8.32
C SER A 89 -20.23 -14.86 -7.63
N THR A 90 -20.90 -15.75 -6.91
CA THR A 90 -22.03 -15.37 -6.05
C THR A 90 -21.53 -14.50 -4.90
N LEU A 91 -22.35 -13.58 -4.38
CA LEU A 91 -21.99 -12.77 -3.22
C LEU A 91 -21.56 -13.63 -2.03
N ILE A 92 -22.23 -14.76 -1.81
CA ILE A 92 -21.87 -15.73 -0.77
C ILE A 92 -20.43 -16.24 -0.96
N ALA A 93 -20.03 -16.61 -2.18
CA ALA A 93 -18.67 -17.07 -2.45
C ALA A 93 -17.61 -15.98 -2.16
N VAL A 94 -17.92 -14.71 -2.43
CA VAL A 94 -17.01 -13.58 -2.13
C VAL A 94 -16.81 -13.38 -0.62
N PHE A 95 -17.87 -13.51 0.17
CA PHE A 95 -17.79 -13.33 1.63
C PHE A 95 -17.17 -14.55 2.35
N SER A 96 -17.44 -15.77 1.90
CA SER A 96 -16.85 -16.99 2.48
C SER A 96 -15.35 -17.12 2.22
N ASP A 97 -14.84 -16.55 1.13
CA ASP A 97 -13.41 -16.58 0.78
C ASP A 97 -12.57 -15.53 1.54
N HIS A 98 -13.22 -14.58 2.24
CA HIS A 98 -12.54 -13.61 3.11
C HIS A 98 -11.97 -14.27 4.38
N GLU A 99 -12.57 -15.37 4.85
CA GLU A 99 -12.08 -16.15 5.99
C GLU A 99 -10.80 -16.95 5.65
N VAL A 100 -10.50 -17.15 4.36
CA VAL A 100 -9.34 -17.93 3.89
C VAL A 100 -8.13 -17.04 3.53
N THR A 101 -8.35 -15.74 3.29
CA THR A 101 -7.29 -14.82 2.83
C THR A 101 -6.43 -14.19 3.93
N GLU A 102 -6.62 -14.55 5.20
CA GLU A 102 -5.82 -14.02 6.32
C GLU A 102 -4.33 -14.44 6.27
N GLU A 103 -3.92 -15.32 5.35
CA GLU A 103 -2.54 -15.80 5.25
C GLU A 103 -1.60 -14.93 4.40
N LEU A 104 -2.07 -13.86 3.75
CA LEU A 104 -1.17 -12.92 3.07
C LEU A 104 -0.93 -11.68 3.94
N GLU A 105 0.31 -11.52 4.39
CA GLU A 105 0.88 -10.47 5.25
C GLU A 105 0.82 -9.03 4.68
N ASP A 106 -0.18 -8.68 3.87
CA ASP A 106 -0.40 -7.30 3.41
C ASP A 106 -1.72 -6.76 3.99
N ASP A 107 -1.60 -6.14 5.16
CA ASP A 107 -2.65 -5.38 5.87
C ASP A 107 -3.22 -4.21 5.03
N ASP A 108 -2.57 -3.87 3.91
CA ASP A 108 -2.93 -2.80 2.97
C ASP A 108 -4.35 -2.95 2.36
N ASP A 109 -4.94 -4.16 2.42
CA ASP A 109 -6.28 -4.46 1.90
C ASP A 109 -7.33 -4.71 3.02
N GLN A 110 -6.95 -4.64 4.30
CA GLN A 110 -7.92 -4.74 5.40
C GLN A 110 -8.88 -3.54 5.33
N GLY A 111 -10.13 -3.82 4.95
CA GLY A 111 -11.21 -2.85 5.00
C GLY A 111 -11.51 -2.47 6.45
N CYS A 112 -11.70 -1.18 6.74
CA CYS A 112 -12.12 -0.75 8.07
C CYS A 112 -13.46 -1.42 8.43
N LEU A 113 -13.46 -2.29 9.45
CA LEU A 113 -14.66 -2.97 9.96
C LEU A 113 -15.46 -2.13 10.97
N ILE A 114 -15.08 -0.87 11.21
CA ILE A 114 -15.75 0.00 12.17
C ILE A 114 -17.02 0.59 11.54
N CYS A 115 -18.09 -0.21 11.59
CA CYS A 115 -19.47 0.26 11.40
C CYS A 115 -20.39 -0.23 12.54
N GLN A 116 -19.85 -0.47 13.74
CA GLN A 116 -20.62 -0.92 14.92
C GLN A 116 -20.45 -0.02 16.17
N LEU A 117 -20.04 1.24 16.01
CA LEU A 117 -20.06 2.21 17.12
C LEU A 117 -21.37 3.01 17.14
#